data_AF-A0A3C0SXQ2-F1
#
_entry.id   AF-A0A3C0SXQ2-F1
#
_cell.length_a   1.000
_cell.length_b   1.000
_cell.length_c   1.000
_cell.angle_alpha   90.00
_cell.angle_beta   90.00
_cell.angle_gamma   90.00
#
_symmetry.space_group_name_H-M   'P 1'
#
loop_
_entity.id
_entity.type
_entity.pdbx_description
1 polymer ?
#
loop_
_entity_poly.entity_id
_entity_poly.type
_entity_poly.pdbx_seq_one_letter_code
_entity_poly.pdbx_strand_id
1 'polypeptide(L)'
;MNKFNSYGETLPVELANNITKIIHEITNGKVNIMGKDGNVISSDDPARINTIHEGGQRIMRGEVDEIAISKEMAESMSGALPGYNGAVTFNGKRICCIGIGGEPEVVKPIQKMAAVIITEELSRDIEQKKRYETVTEISKQIQDISERMGILSLNGSIQAARLGSAGNPFKIVASEMRKLSEEIGRIIISIEVDEE
;
A
#
# COMPACT_ATOMS: atom_id res chain seq x y z
N MET A 1 -15.36 8.14 -4.33
CA MET A 1 -15.30 6.73 -3.88
C MET A 1 -13.87 6.51 -3.42
N ASN A 2 -13.62 6.48 -2.10
CA ASN A 2 -12.26 6.44 -1.54
C ASN A 2 -11.50 5.22 -2.07
N LYS A 3 -10.33 5.44 -2.66
CA LYS A 3 -9.41 4.38 -3.12
C LYS A 3 -9.01 3.41 -1.99
N PHE A 4 -9.27 3.78 -0.73
CA PHE A 4 -9.02 2.95 0.44
C PHE A 4 -10.01 1.82 0.70
N ASN A 5 -11.24 1.90 0.15
CA ASN A 5 -12.23 0.85 0.42
C ASN A 5 -11.93 -0.47 -0.29
N SER A 6 -10.97 -0.52 -1.22
CA SER A 6 -10.57 -1.76 -1.90
C SER A 6 -9.45 -2.54 -1.19
N TYR A 7 -8.67 -1.92 -0.29
CA TYR A 7 -7.51 -2.57 0.35
C TYR A 7 -7.88 -3.55 1.48
N GLY A 8 -9.16 -3.64 1.84
CA GLY A 8 -9.65 -4.63 2.79
C GLY A 8 -10.14 -5.94 2.16
N GLU A 9 -10.12 -6.07 0.83
CA GLU A 9 -10.72 -7.22 0.13
C GLU A 9 -9.70 -8.18 -0.47
N THR A 10 -8.52 -7.68 -0.87
CA THR A 10 -7.45 -8.49 -1.47
C THR A 10 -6.08 -7.93 -1.12
N LEU A 11 -5.08 -8.81 -0.95
CA LEU A 11 -3.69 -8.41 -0.73
C LEU A 11 -3.07 -7.76 -2.00
N PRO A 12 -2.40 -6.60 -1.91
CA PRO A 12 -1.66 -6.01 -3.02
C PRO A 12 -0.53 -6.92 -3.52
N VAL A 13 -0.35 -7.02 -4.84
CA VAL A 13 0.65 -7.92 -5.46
C VAL A 13 2.09 -7.57 -5.07
N GLU A 14 2.42 -6.28 -5.01
CA GLU A 14 3.75 -5.83 -4.58
C GLU A 14 4.07 -6.25 -3.16
N LEU A 15 3.11 -6.07 -2.25
CA LEU A 15 3.21 -6.52 -0.87
C LEU A 15 3.36 -8.04 -0.79
N ALA A 16 2.57 -8.77 -1.58
CA ALA A 16 2.67 -10.23 -1.68
C ALA A 16 4.07 -10.65 -2.14
N ASN A 17 4.64 -10.00 -3.16
CA ASN A 17 5.98 -10.30 -3.67
C ASN A 17 7.08 -10.06 -2.63
N ASN A 18 7.02 -8.95 -1.91
CA ASN A 18 7.98 -8.66 -0.85
C ASN A 18 7.93 -9.70 0.26
N ILE A 19 6.73 -10.08 0.69
CA ILE A 19 6.54 -11.08 1.75
C ILE A 19 6.97 -12.48 1.29
N THR A 20 6.59 -12.88 0.08
CA THR A 20 7.02 -14.15 -0.51
C THR A 20 8.55 -14.25 -0.52
N LYS A 21 9.23 -13.18 -0.95
CA LYS A 21 10.70 -13.12 -0.97
C LYS A 21 11.29 -13.28 0.43
N ILE A 22 10.81 -12.51 1.42
CA ILE A 22 11.29 -12.57 2.81
C ILE A 22 11.14 -13.98 3.39
N ILE A 23 9.96 -14.59 3.22
CA ILE A 23 9.69 -15.93 3.77
C ILE A 23 10.54 -16.97 3.04
N HIS A 24 10.68 -16.86 1.71
CA HIS A 24 11.52 -17.75 0.93
C HIS A 24 12.99 -17.69 1.40
N GLU A 25 13.54 -16.49 1.59
CA GLU A 25 14.91 -16.30 2.07
C GLU A 25 15.14 -16.87 3.47
N ILE A 26 14.17 -16.73 4.37
CA ILE A 26 14.26 -17.25 5.76
C ILE A 26 14.11 -18.77 5.81
N THR A 27 13.17 -19.31 5.04
CA THR A 27 12.77 -20.72 5.16
C THR A 27 13.50 -21.63 4.18
N ASN A 28 14.09 -21.06 3.12
CA ASN A 28 14.55 -21.77 1.92
C ASN A 28 13.49 -22.72 1.33
N GLY A 29 12.22 -22.49 1.68
CA GLY A 29 11.07 -23.30 1.30
C GLY A 29 10.31 -22.67 0.14
N LYS A 30 9.43 -23.47 -0.48
CA LYS A 30 8.50 -22.96 -1.49
C LYS A 30 7.42 -22.12 -0.83
N VAL A 31 7.16 -20.92 -1.35
CA VAL A 31 6.19 -19.98 -0.79
C VAL A 31 5.25 -19.54 -1.90
N ASN A 32 3.95 -19.67 -1.66
CA ASN A 32 2.91 -19.22 -2.56
C ASN A 32 1.91 -18.37 -1.80
N ILE A 33 1.54 -17.22 -2.36
CA ILE A 33 0.41 -16.43 -1.89
C ILE A 33 -0.68 -16.47 -2.97
N MET A 34 -1.86 -16.89 -2.57
CA MET A 34 -3.02 -17.05 -3.41
C MET A 34 -4.07 -16.00 -3.07
N GLY A 35 -4.51 -15.25 -4.06
CA GLY A 35 -5.61 -14.31 -3.98
C GLY A 35 -6.95 -14.98 -4.22
N LYS A 36 -7.91 -14.21 -4.76
CA LYS A 36 -9.27 -14.67 -5.04
C LYS A 36 -9.29 -15.98 -5.88
N ASP A 37 -10.24 -16.85 -5.56
CA ASP A 37 -10.46 -18.14 -6.24
C ASP A 37 -9.26 -19.11 -6.24
N GLY A 38 -8.24 -18.84 -5.40
CA GLY A 38 -7.03 -19.65 -5.30
C GLY A 38 -5.98 -19.33 -6.37
N ASN A 39 -6.12 -18.21 -7.09
CA ASN A 39 -5.12 -17.76 -8.06
C ASN A 39 -3.83 -17.34 -7.36
N VAL A 40 -2.70 -17.90 -7.78
CA VAL A 40 -1.39 -17.55 -7.24
C VAL A 40 -0.99 -16.15 -7.73
N ILE A 41 -0.97 -15.19 -6.81
CA ILE A 41 -0.60 -13.79 -7.07
C ILE A 41 0.87 -13.52 -6.80
N SER A 42 1.54 -14.38 -6.02
CA SER A 42 2.96 -14.31 -5.72
C SER A 42 3.53 -15.69 -5.40
N SER A 43 4.75 -15.95 -5.85
CA SER A 43 5.45 -17.23 -5.66
C SER A 43 6.96 -17.04 -5.83
N ASP A 44 7.75 -17.88 -5.16
CA ASP A 44 9.19 -18.01 -5.44
C ASP A 44 9.46 -18.72 -6.80
N ASP A 45 8.46 -19.39 -7.36
CA ASP A 45 8.50 -20.02 -8.67
C ASP A 45 7.65 -19.22 -9.69
N PRO A 46 8.28 -18.52 -10.65
CA PRO A 46 7.57 -17.76 -11.67
C PRO A 46 6.56 -18.58 -12.48
N ALA A 47 6.77 -19.89 -12.63
CA ALA A 47 5.86 -20.76 -13.38
C ALA A 47 4.53 -21.00 -12.64
N ARG A 48 4.46 -20.69 -11.33
CA ARG A 48 3.23 -20.80 -10.55
C ARG A 48 2.36 -19.56 -10.59
N ILE A 49 2.89 -18.40 -10.96
CA ILE A 49 2.11 -17.16 -11.05
C ILE A 49 0.96 -17.34 -12.04
N ASN A 50 -0.23 -16.86 -11.69
CA ASN A 50 -1.47 -17.01 -12.48
C ASN A 50 -1.96 -18.46 -12.67
N THR A 51 -1.46 -19.40 -11.87
CA THR A 51 -2.02 -20.76 -11.81
C THR A 51 -2.98 -20.88 -10.63
N ILE A 52 -3.88 -21.86 -10.69
CA ILE A 52 -4.78 -22.17 -9.57
C ILE A 52 -4.09 -23.18 -8.64
N HIS A 53 -4.12 -22.89 -7.35
CA HIS A 53 -3.75 -23.84 -6.31
C HIS A 53 -5.02 -24.42 -5.69
N GLU A 54 -5.29 -25.72 -5.87
CA GLU A 54 -6.52 -26.37 -5.38
C GLU A 54 -6.72 -26.17 -3.86
N GLY A 55 -5.67 -26.40 -3.06
CA GLY A 55 -5.72 -26.11 -1.61
C GLY A 55 -6.04 -24.65 -1.28
N GLY A 56 -5.38 -23.70 -1.97
CA GLY A 56 -5.68 -22.28 -1.84
C GLY A 56 -7.09 -21.91 -2.30
N GLN A 57 -7.64 -22.55 -3.32
CA GLN A 57 -8.99 -22.31 -3.81
C GLN A 57 -10.05 -22.69 -2.76
N ARG A 58 -9.92 -23.87 -2.14
CA ARG A 58 -10.83 -24.31 -1.07
C ARG A 58 -10.80 -23.36 0.12
N ILE A 59 -9.59 -22.91 0.49
CA ILE A 59 -9.40 -21.90 1.53
C ILE A 59 -10.06 -20.59 1.12
N MET A 60 -9.82 -20.08 -0.08
CA MET A 60 -10.35 -18.78 -0.52
C MET A 60 -11.86 -18.78 -0.75
N ARG A 61 -12.47 -19.95 -0.99
CA ARG A 61 -13.93 -20.16 -1.00
C ARG A 61 -14.56 -20.27 0.39
N GLY A 62 -13.75 -20.32 1.45
CA GLY A 62 -14.24 -20.46 2.83
C GLY A 62 -14.72 -21.87 3.17
N GLU A 63 -14.34 -22.89 2.39
CA GLU A 63 -14.65 -24.28 2.70
C GLU A 63 -13.86 -24.76 3.94
N VAL A 64 -12.64 -24.24 4.11
CA VAL A 64 -11.72 -24.53 5.22
C VAL A 64 -10.82 -23.33 5.50
N ASP A 65 -10.30 -23.22 6.71
CA ASP A 65 -9.37 -22.14 7.11
C ASP A 65 -7.91 -22.50 6.88
N GLU A 66 -7.58 -23.78 6.95
CA GLU A 66 -6.24 -24.30 6.84
C GLU A 66 -6.25 -25.72 6.28
N ILE A 67 -5.19 -26.07 5.55
CA ILE A 67 -5.01 -27.41 4.98
C ILE A 67 -3.53 -27.80 5.12
N ALA A 68 -3.29 -28.91 5.82
CA ALA A 68 -2.03 -29.63 5.76
C ALA A 68 -2.04 -30.52 4.51
N ILE A 69 -1.06 -30.36 3.63
CA ILE A 69 -0.86 -31.18 2.45
C ILE A 69 0.24 -32.18 2.77
N SER A 70 -0.13 -33.44 3.01
CA SER A 70 0.86 -34.53 3.17
C SER A 70 1.46 -34.93 1.82
N LYS A 71 2.50 -35.78 1.84
CA LYS A 71 3.08 -36.37 0.62
C LYS A 71 2.04 -37.17 -0.17
N GLU A 72 1.26 -38.00 0.50
CA GLU A 72 0.18 -38.79 -0.10
C GLU A 72 -0.92 -37.90 -0.71
N MET A 73 -1.29 -36.80 -0.04
CA MET A 73 -2.25 -35.85 -0.60
C MET A 73 -1.69 -35.12 -1.82
N ALA A 74 -0.42 -34.73 -1.78
CA ALA A 74 0.25 -34.05 -2.89
C ALA A 74 0.28 -34.91 -4.17
N GLU A 75 0.45 -36.23 -4.05
CA GLU A 75 0.44 -37.16 -5.19
C GLU A 75 -0.90 -37.18 -5.94
N SER A 76 -2.01 -36.92 -5.23
CA SER A 76 -3.36 -36.88 -5.80
C SER A 76 -3.77 -35.52 -6.38
N MET A 77 -2.95 -34.49 -6.21
CA MET A 77 -3.26 -33.10 -6.56
C MET A 77 -2.32 -32.60 -7.66
N SER A 78 -2.87 -31.91 -8.67
CA SER A 78 -2.05 -31.46 -9.80
C SER A 78 -1.07 -30.36 -9.39
N GLY A 79 0.22 -30.69 -9.33
CA GLY A 79 1.30 -29.73 -9.05
C GLY A 79 1.35 -29.24 -7.60
N ALA A 80 0.73 -29.96 -6.66
CA ALA A 80 0.86 -29.66 -5.24
C ALA A 80 2.16 -30.24 -4.67
N LEU A 81 2.75 -29.53 -3.72
CA LEU A 81 3.86 -30.02 -2.91
C LEU A 81 3.39 -30.21 -1.46
N PRO A 82 4.04 -31.10 -0.69
CA PRO A 82 3.81 -31.18 0.74
C PRO A 82 4.02 -29.81 1.37
N GLY A 83 3.16 -29.44 2.32
CA GLY A 83 3.22 -28.14 2.93
C GLY A 83 2.00 -27.81 3.77
N TYR A 84 1.93 -26.55 4.18
CA TYR A 84 0.82 -26.03 4.96
C TYR A 84 0.27 -24.78 4.31
N ASN A 85 -1.03 -24.79 4.06
CA ASN A 85 -1.77 -23.66 3.52
C ASN A 85 -2.70 -23.11 4.61
N GLY A 86 -2.74 -21.79 4.77
CA GLY A 86 -3.64 -21.16 5.72
C GLY A 86 -4.16 -19.82 5.22
N ALA A 87 -5.39 -19.54 5.59
CA ALA A 87 -6.05 -18.27 5.34
C ALA A 87 -5.35 -17.12 6.05
N VAL A 88 -5.34 -15.97 5.39
CA VAL A 88 -5.01 -14.69 6.01
C VAL A 88 -6.28 -13.86 6.05
N THR A 89 -6.67 -13.50 7.27
CA THR A 89 -7.88 -12.71 7.53
C THR A 89 -7.47 -11.35 8.06
N PHE A 90 -8.02 -10.30 7.46
CA PHE A 90 -7.82 -8.92 7.86
C PHE A 90 -9.18 -8.25 8.01
N ASN A 91 -9.45 -7.63 9.17
CA ASN A 91 -10.75 -7.02 9.49
C ASN A 91 -11.96 -7.93 9.23
N GLY A 92 -11.84 -9.22 9.59
CA GLY A 92 -12.90 -10.22 9.40
C GLY A 92 -13.12 -10.68 7.96
N LYS A 93 -12.34 -10.18 7.00
CA LYS A 93 -12.37 -10.62 5.59
C LYS A 93 -11.14 -11.46 5.26
N ARG A 94 -11.34 -12.53 4.48
CA ARG A 94 -10.23 -13.32 3.94
C ARG A 94 -9.62 -12.62 2.75
N ILE A 95 -8.40 -12.13 2.90
CA ILE A 95 -7.72 -11.31 1.88
C ILE A 95 -6.83 -12.12 0.96
N CYS A 96 -6.27 -13.23 1.46
CA CYS A 96 -5.46 -14.18 0.71
C CYS A 96 -5.30 -15.49 1.49
N CYS A 97 -4.63 -16.45 0.86
CA CYS A 97 -4.13 -17.66 1.47
C CYS A 97 -2.62 -17.72 1.25
N ILE A 98 -1.85 -18.12 2.26
CA ILE A 98 -0.41 -18.36 2.13
C ILE A 98 -0.10 -19.84 2.34
N GLY A 99 0.64 -20.40 1.39
CA GLY A 99 1.16 -21.76 1.41
C GLY A 99 2.67 -21.77 1.57
N ILE A 100 3.17 -22.59 2.49
CA ILE A 100 4.61 -22.85 2.69
C ILE A 100 4.85 -24.34 2.48
N GLY A 101 5.78 -24.67 1.58
CA GLY A 101 6.18 -26.03 1.24
C GLY A 101 7.15 -26.62 2.26
N GLY A 102 6.96 -27.89 2.60
CA GLY A 102 7.75 -28.63 3.57
C GLY A 102 6.92 -29.68 4.32
N GLU A 103 7.52 -30.32 5.33
CA GLU A 103 6.79 -31.20 6.25
C GLU A 103 5.72 -30.40 7.00
N PRO A 104 4.41 -30.72 6.91
CA PRO A 104 3.33 -29.87 7.42
C PRO A 104 3.47 -29.47 8.89
N GLU A 105 3.95 -30.37 9.74
CA GLU A 105 4.17 -30.09 11.17
C GLU A 105 5.28 -29.05 11.41
N VAL A 106 6.30 -29.05 10.54
CA VAL A 106 7.44 -28.12 10.62
C VAL A 106 7.05 -26.74 10.08
N VAL A 107 6.31 -26.69 8.97
CA VAL A 107 5.99 -25.42 8.30
C VAL A 107 4.70 -24.76 8.82
N LYS A 108 3.82 -25.47 9.53
CA LYS A 108 2.62 -24.90 10.17
C LYS A 108 2.92 -23.64 11.01
N PRO A 109 3.84 -23.65 11.99
CA PRO A 109 4.13 -22.45 12.78
C PRO A 109 4.68 -21.30 11.93
N ILE A 110 5.50 -21.61 10.92
CA ILE A 110 6.05 -20.63 9.98
C ILE A 110 4.93 -20.00 9.15
N GLN A 111 3.98 -20.80 8.67
CA GLN A 111 2.81 -20.31 7.92
C GLN A 111 1.96 -19.39 8.79
N LYS A 112 1.73 -19.73 10.07
CA LYS A 112 0.98 -18.88 10.99
C LYS A 112 1.69 -17.55 11.23
N MET A 113 3.01 -17.58 11.42
CA MET A 113 3.81 -16.37 11.57
C MET A 113 3.77 -15.51 10.30
N ALA A 114 3.86 -16.13 9.13
CA ALA A 114 3.74 -15.46 7.84
C ALA A 114 2.38 -14.79 7.64
N ALA A 115 1.29 -15.42 8.07
CA ALA A 115 -0.04 -14.81 8.04
C ALA A 115 -0.11 -13.54 8.90
N VAL A 116 0.53 -13.55 10.09
CA VAL A 116 0.63 -12.35 10.95
C VAL A 116 1.46 -11.26 10.29
N ILE A 117 2.60 -11.60 9.67
CA ILE A 117 3.43 -10.63 8.94
C ILE A 117 2.62 -9.95 7.83
N ILE A 118 1.82 -10.72 7.08
CA ILE A 118 0.96 -10.16 6.03
C ILE A 118 -0.04 -9.16 6.61
N THR A 119 -0.70 -9.47 7.73
CA THR A 119 -1.68 -8.56 8.33
C THR A 119 -1.03 -7.30 8.89
N GLU A 120 0.15 -7.41 9.49
CA GLU A 120 0.90 -6.27 10.04
C GLU A 120 1.40 -5.34 8.92
N GLU A 121 2.00 -5.91 7.88
CA GLU A 121 2.51 -5.13 6.75
C GLU A 121 1.38 -4.48 5.95
N LEU A 122 0.25 -5.16 5.79
CA LEU A 122 -0.95 -4.55 5.19
C LEU A 122 -1.48 -3.39 6.04
N SER A 123 -1.49 -3.53 7.37
CA SER A 123 -1.92 -2.46 8.27
C SER A 123 -1.03 -1.23 8.14
N ARG A 124 0.29 -1.45 8.09
CA ARG A 124 1.29 -0.40 7.91
C ARG A 124 1.14 0.32 6.57
N ASP A 125 0.99 -0.42 5.48
CA ASP A 125 0.77 0.16 4.14
C ASP A 125 -0.49 1.04 4.11
N ILE A 126 -1.59 0.56 4.69
CA ILE A 126 -2.83 1.34 4.80
C ILE A 126 -2.63 2.61 5.64
N GLU A 127 -1.95 2.53 6.78
CA GLU A 127 -1.70 3.70 7.63
C GLU A 127 -0.79 4.73 6.93
N GLN A 128 0.28 4.27 6.29
CA GLN A 128 1.20 5.13 5.55
C GLN A 128 0.48 5.87 4.42
N LYS A 129 -0.33 5.17 3.63
CA LYS A 129 -1.10 5.82 2.56
C LYS A 129 -2.12 6.82 3.12
N LYS A 130 -2.77 6.54 4.25
CA LYS A 130 -3.71 7.52 4.88
C LYS A 130 -3.00 8.78 5.31
N ARG A 131 -1.81 8.63 5.91
CA ARG A 131 -0.95 9.77 6.28
C ARG A 131 -0.57 10.56 5.03
N TYR A 132 -0.22 9.88 3.96
CA TYR A 132 0.11 10.51 2.69
C TYR A 132 -1.06 11.31 2.12
N GLU A 133 -2.27 10.73 2.02
CA GLU A 133 -3.47 11.46 1.57
C GLU A 133 -3.74 12.72 2.40
N THR A 134 -3.56 12.62 3.72
CA THR A 134 -3.73 13.76 4.63
C THR A 134 -2.73 14.88 4.31
N VAL A 135 -1.47 14.52 4.06
CA VAL A 135 -0.43 15.47 3.65
C VAL A 135 -0.80 16.10 2.30
N THR A 136 -1.21 15.33 1.31
CA THR A 136 -1.65 15.84 0.00
C THR A 136 -2.82 16.81 0.12
N GLU A 137 -3.82 16.49 0.95
CA GLU A 137 -4.97 17.38 1.18
C GLU A 137 -4.55 18.70 1.83
N ILE A 138 -3.70 18.65 2.86
CA ILE A 138 -3.15 19.84 3.51
C ILE A 138 -2.31 20.67 2.52
N SER A 139 -1.44 20.03 1.74
CA SER A 139 -0.62 20.68 0.71
C SER A 139 -1.49 21.44 -0.29
N LYS A 140 -2.60 20.83 -0.75
CA LYS A 140 -3.57 21.50 -1.63
C LYS A 140 -4.22 22.71 -0.97
N GLN A 141 -4.61 22.61 0.30
CA GLN A 141 -5.17 23.76 1.03
C GLN A 141 -4.15 24.89 1.18
N ILE A 142 -2.89 24.57 1.45
CA ILE A 142 -1.81 25.56 1.54
C ILE A 142 -1.57 26.20 0.16
N GLN A 143 -1.64 25.43 -0.93
CA GLN A 143 -1.51 25.95 -2.29
C GLN A 143 -2.62 26.97 -2.60
N ASP A 144 -3.87 26.63 -2.29
CA ASP A 144 -5.02 27.53 -2.44
C ASP A 144 -4.84 28.83 -1.61
N ILE A 145 -4.32 28.72 -0.38
CA ILE A 145 -4.02 29.87 0.48
C ILE A 145 -2.92 30.73 -0.15
N SER A 146 -1.85 30.10 -0.63
CA SER A 146 -0.74 30.78 -1.27
C SER A 146 -1.21 31.57 -2.48
N GLU A 147 -2.02 30.98 -3.36
CA GLU A 147 -2.55 31.66 -4.54
C GLU A 147 -3.41 32.88 -4.16
N ARG A 148 -4.25 32.75 -3.14
CA ARG A 148 -5.03 33.87 -2.60
C ARG A 148 -4.14 34.95 -2.01
N MET A 149 -3.07 34.59 -1.31
CA MET A 149 -2.06 35.53 -0.83
C MET A 149 -1.39 36.27 -1.99
N GLY A 150 -1.06 35.56 -3.07
CA GLY A 150 -0.53 36.15 -4.30
C GLY A 150 -1.48 37.19 -4.89
N ILE A 151 -2.78 36.91 -4.98
CA ILE A 151 -3.80 37.86 -5.46
C ILE A 151 -3.92 39.07 -4.53
N LEU A 152 -3.97 38.86 -3.21
CA LEU A 152 -4.03 39.94 -2.22
C LEU A 152 -2.79 40.85 -2.30
N SER A 153 -1.62 40.25 -2.47
CA SER A 153 -0.35 40.98 -2.63
C SER A 153 -0.33 41.83 -3.91
N LEU A 154 -0.90 41.32 -5.01
CA LEU A 154 -1.05 42.06 -6.25
C LEU A 154 -2.00 43.25 -6.07
N ASN A 155 -3.17 43.02 -5.46
CA ASN A 155 -4.14 44.07 -5.17
C ASN A 155 -3.53 45.16 -4.27
N GLY A 156 -2.78 44.77 -3.23
CA GLY A 156 -2.05 45.69 -2.36
C GLY A 156 -1.01 46.52 -3.11
N SER A 157 -0.26 45.90 -4.02
CA SER A 157 0.72 46.58 -4.87
C SER A 157 0.07 47.62 -5.79
N ILE A 158 -1.12 47.31 -6.34
CA ILE A 158 -1.88 48.23 -7.19
C ILE A 158 -2.38 49.44 -6.38
N GLN A 159 -2.92 49.22 -5.17
CA GLN A 159 -3.39 50.32 -4.32
C GLN A 159 -2.24 51.20 -3.82
N ALA A 160 -1.10 50.59 -3.46
CA ALA A 160 0.11 51.31 -3.10
C ALA A 160 0.60 52.21 -4.24
N ALA A 161 0.57 51.71 -5.49
CA ALA A 161 0.92 52.51 -6.66
C ALA A 161 -0.04 53.70 -6.88
N ARG A 162 -1.35 53.52 -6.64
CA ARG A 162 -2.35 54.59 -6.74
C ARG A 162 -2.14 55.72 -5.72
N LEU A 163 -1.65 55.40 -4.53
CA LEU A 163 -1.35 56.38 -3.47
C LEU A 163 -0.02 57.13 -3.69
N GLY A 164 0.73 56.81 -4.74
CA GLY A 164 2.02 57.45 -5.03
C GLY A 164 3.01 57.28 -3.87
N SER A 165 3.64 58.38 -3.45
CA SER A 165 4.64 58.37 -2.36
C SER A 165 4.07 57.90 -1.02
N ALA A 166 2.79 58.17 -0.74
CA ALA A 166 2.12 57.75 0.49
C ALA A 166 1.94 56.22 0.57
N GLY A 167 1.94 55.52 -0.57
CA GLY A 167 1.80 54.06 -0.65
C GLY A 167 3.11 53.28 -0.52
N ASN A 168 4.28 53.94 -0.47
CA ASN A 168 5.59 53.27 -0.47
C ASN A 168 5.76 52.20 0.63
N PRO A 169 5.36 52.43 1.90
CA PRO A 169 5.45 51.39 2.94
C PRO A 169 4.59 50.16 2.61
N PHE A 170 3.38 50.37 2.09
CA PHE A 170 2.48 49.28 1.69
C PHE A 170 2.99 48.51 0.47
N LYS A 171 3.69 49.17 -0.45
CA LYS A 171 4.33 48.52 -1.61
C LYS A 171 5.37 47.48 -1.17
N ILE A 172 6.15 47.79 -0.13
CA ILE A 172 7.17 46.87 0.41
C ILE A 172 6.49 45.62 0.99
N VAL A 173 5.47 45.81 1.83
CA VAL A 173 4.71 44.70 2.43
C VAL A 173 4.08 43.82 1.35
N ALA A 174 3.43 44.43 0.36
CA ALA A 174 2.80 43.71 -0.74
C ALA A 174 3.83 42.91 -1.57
N SER A 175 5.01 43.48 -1.84
CA SER A 175 6.08 42.74 -2.52
C SER A 175 6.59 41.56 -1.70
N GLU A 176 6.67 41.68 -0.39
CA GLU A 176 7.18 40.61 0.47
C GLU A 176 6.17 39.47 0.62
N MET A 177 4.88 39.81 0.72
CA MET A 177 3.79 38.82 0.69
C MET A 177 3.77 38.03 -0.62
N ARG A 178 4.07 38.68 -1.75
CA ARG A 178 4.15 38.00 -3.05
C ARG A 178 5.28 36.97 -3.08
N LYS A 179 6.48 37.37 -2.64
CA LYS A 179 7.63 36.45 -2.57
C LYS A 179 7.34 35.26 -1.66
N LEU A 180 6.72 35.50 -0.51
CA LEU A 180 6.35 34.44 0.43
C LEU A 180 5.35 33.46 -0.19
N SER A 181 4.35 33.94 -0.93
CA SER A 181 3.42 33.10 -1.68
C SER A 181 4.15 32.25 -2.73
N GLU A 182 5.03 32.86 -3.54
CA GLU A 182 5.82 32.15 -4.55
C GLU A 182 6.79 31.13 -3.92
N GLU A 183 7.31 31.38 -2.73
CA GLU A 183 8.15 30.44 -1.96
C GLU A 183 7.33 29.26 -1.41
N ILE A 184 6.17 29.53 -0.81
CA ILE A 184 5.25 28.49 -0.33
C ILE A 184 4.84 27.55 -1.48
N GLY A 185 4.52 28.09 -2.65
CA GLY A 185 4.15 27.28 -3.81
C GLY A 185 5.29 26.36 -4.28
N ARG A 186 6.54 26.83 -4.22
CA ARG A 186 7.71 25.99 -4.55
C ARG A 186 7.93 24.85 -3.55
N ILE A 187 7.72 25.09 -2.26
CA ILE A 187 7.82 24.07 -1.22
C ILE A 187 6.77 22.98 -1.43
N ILE A 188 5.53 23.35 -1.77
CA ILE A 188 4.46 22.37 -2.01
C ILE A 188 4.78 21.46 -3.19
N ILE A 189 5.28 22.02 -4.30
CA ILE A 189 5.69 21.22 -5.47
C ILE A 189 6.75 20.19 -5.07
N SER A 190 7.69 20.53 -4.18
CA SER A 190 8.70 19.57 -3.73
C SER A 190 8.14 18.40 -2.90
N ILE A 191 6.98 18.56 -2.28
CA ILE A 191 6.30 17.49 -1.53
C ILE A 191 5.58 16.52 -2.47
N GLU A 192 5.13 16.99 -3.65
CA GLU A 192 4.44 16.18 -4.65
C GLU A 192 5.39 15.35 -5.54
N VAL A 193 6.66 15.75 -5.65
CA VAL A 193 7.65 15.10 -6.54
C VAL A 193 8.29 13.83 -5.94
N ASP A 194 8.16 13.57 -4.64
CA ASP A 194 8.62 12.33 -4.00
C ASP A 194 7.75 11.09 -4.34
N GLU A 195 6.87 11.17 -5.35
CA GLU A 195 5.95 10.10 -5.80
C GLU A 195 6.48 9.22 -6.96
N GLU A 196 7.67 9.47 -7.54
CA GLU A 196 8.28 8.59 -8.56
C GLU A 196 9.42 7.72 -8.02
#